data_AF-A0A960QH66-F1
#
_entry.id   AF-A0A960QH66-F1
#
_cell.length_a   1.000
_cell.length_b   1.000
_cell.length_c   1.000
_cell.angle_alpha   90.00
_cell.angle_beta   90.00
_cell.angle_gamma   90.00
#
_symmetry.space_group_name_H-M   'P 1'
#
loop_
_entity.id
_entity.type
_entity.pdbx_description
1 polymer ?
#
loop_
_entity_poly.entity_id
_entity_poly.type
_entity_poly.pdbx_seq_one_letter_code
_entity_poly.pdbx_strand_id
1 'polypeptide(L)'
;MLRGLGLVSLSALGAVLMPHVWMDQIHQSIGMGELPDLPMISYLARSLSLFYAWLGALVFFASFDLTRYLPLIRFFAWGGLVVAVLQTWIDATSPVPIWWLLAESAFLFVYFGTLLWLTRKTRDHFA
;
A
#
# COMPACT_ATOMS: atom_id res chain seq x y z
N MET A 1 14.42 -3.17 -2.03
CA MET A 1 12.95 -3.32 -1.93
C MET A 1 12.36 -2.47 -0.81
N LEU A 2 12.63 -2.74 0.47
CA LEU A 2 12.01 -2.00 1.60
C LEU A 2 12.24 -0.48 1.57
N ARG A 3 13.44 -0.01 1.22
CA ARG A 3 13.73 1.43 1.04
C ARG A 3 12.86 2.07 -0.04
N GLY A 4 12.74 1.40 -1.19
CA GLY A 4 11.93 1.85 -2.31
C GLY A 4 10.46 1.92 -1.93
N LEU A 5 9.93 0.89 -1.26
CA LEU A 5 8.57 0.91 -0.74
C LEU A 5 8.37 2.09 0.22
N GLY A 6 9.26 2.23 1.21
CA GLY A 6 9.15 3.29 2.19
C GLY A 6 9.11 4.69 1.55
N LEU A 7 9.95 4.93 0.54
CA LEU A 7 9.95 6.18 -0.23
C LEU A 7 8.66 6.39 -1.03
N VAL A 8 8.16 5.35 -1.72
CA VAL A 8 6.90 5.42 -2.46
C VAL A 8 5.74 5.69 -1.51
N SER A 9 5.66 4.99 -0.39
CA SER A 9 4.63 5.21 0.63
C SER A 9 4.74 6.60 1.28
N LEU A 10 5.94 7.13 1.49
CA LEU A 10 6.14 8.50 1.99
C LEU A 10 5.62 9.56 1.01
N SER A 11 5.58 9.28 -0.30
CA SER A 11 4.97 10.20 -1.28
C SER A 11 3.47 10.43 -1.03
N ALA A 12 2.81 9.55 -0.27
CA ALA A 12 1.42 9.75 0.17
C ALA A 12 1.23 11.02 1.03
N LEU A 13 2.30 11.60 1.59
CA LEU A 13 2.22 12.93 2.21
C LEU A 13 1.75 14.01 1.23
N GLY A 14 2.06 13.87 -0.07
CA GLY A 14 1.53 14.74 -1.11
C GLY A 14 0.00 14.61 -1.23
N ALA A 15 -0.53 13.39 -1.12
CA ALA A 15 -1.97 13.12 -1.15
C ALA A 15 -2.71 13.68 0.08
N VAL A 16 -2.04 13.80 1.24
CA VAL A 16 -2.62 14.44 2.44
C VAL A 16 -2.99 15.89 2.19
N LEU A 17 -2.14 16.62 1.46
CA LEU A 17 -2.33 18.04 1.16
C LEU A 17 -3.09 18.26 -0.16
N MET A 18 -3.45 17.19 -0.87
CA MET A 18 -4.06 17.27 -2.18
C MET A 18 -5.45 17.92 -2.11
N PRO A 19 -5.73 18.96 -2.93
CA PRO A 19 -7.07 19.53 -3.08
C PRO A 19 -8.05 18.50 -3.64
N HIS A 20 -9.33 18.59 -3.27
CA HIS A 20 -10.39 17.70 -3.80
C HIS A 20 -10.45 17.72 -5.33
N VAL A 21 -10.31 18.89 -5.94
CA VAL A 21 -10.30 19.06 -7.40
C VAL A 21 -9.27 18.17 -8.09
N TRP A 22 -8.07 18.00 -7.51
CA TRP A 22 -7.05 17.14 -8.11
C TRP A 22 -7.41 15.66 -7.97
N MET A 23 -7.98 15.26 -6.83
CA MET A 23 -8.45 13.89 -6.62
C MET A 23 -9.59 13.55 -7.59
N ASP A 24 -10.55 14.46 -7.76
CA ASP A 24 -11.66 14.30 -8.69
C ASP A 24 -11.19 14.22 -10.15
N GLN A 25 -10.27 15.10 -10.57
CA GLN A 25 -9.66 15.03 -11.90
C GLN A 25 -8.98 13.67 -12.17
N ILE A 26 -8.25 13.14 -11.20
CA ILE A 26 -7.61 11.83 -11.32
C ILE A 26 -8.68 10.74 -11.43
N HIS A 27 -9.67 10.74 -10.53
CA HIS A 27 -10.78 9.77 -10.49
C HIS A 27 -11.54 9.72 -11.83
N GLN A 28 -11.79 10.88 -12.44
CA GLN A 28 -12.40 10.99 -13.77
C GLN A 28 -11.47 10.48 -14.88
N SER A 29 -10.18 10.86 -14.85
CA SER A 29 -9.21 10.46 -15.89
C SER A 29 -8.95 8.96 -15.95
N ILE A 30 -9.08 8.25 -14.82
CA ILE A 30 -8.96 6.79 -14.74
C ILE A 30 -10.30 6.06 -14.95
N GLY A 31 -11.37 6.80 -15.26
CA GLY A 31 -12.68 6.24 -15.59
C GLY A 31 -13.48 5.74 -14.39
N MET A 32 -13.21 6.25 -13.18
CA MET A 32 -14.01 5.96 -11.97
C MET A 32 -15.20 6.93 -11.79
N GLY A 33 -15.32 7.95 -12.65
CA GLY A 33 -16.42 8.92 -12.63
C GLY A 33 -16.15 10.11 -11.71
N GLU A 34 -17.21 10.81 -11.30
CA GLU A 34 -17.09 11.95 -10.38
C GLU A 34 -16.83 11.47 -8.96
N LEU A 35 -15.86 12.10 -8.29
CA LEU A 35 -15.59 11.84 -6.87
C LEU A 35 -16.60 12.62 -6.02
N PRO A 36 -17.47 11.95 -5.22
CA PRO A 36 -18.49 12.67 -4.46
C PRO A 36 -17.85 13.66 -3.48
N ASP A 37 -18.34 14.91 -3.47
CA ASP A 37 -17.86 15.95 -2.57
C ASP A 37 -18.52 15.84 -1.18
N LEU A 38 -18.19 14.75 -0.49
CA LEU A 38 -18.63 14.47 0.87
C LEU A 38 -17.46 14.68 1.84
N PRO A 39 -17.66 15.40 2.97
CA PRO A 39 -16.60 15.61 3.96
C PRO A 39 -15.94 14.31 4.45
N MET A 40 -16.71 13.23 4.56
CA MET A 40 -16.22 11.91 4.96
C MET A 40 -15.21 11.32 3.97
N ILE A 41 -15.43 11.47 2.65
CA ILE A 41 -14.52 10.96 1.61
C ILE A 41 -13.20 11.70 1.69
N SER A 42 -13.27 13.04 1.79
CA SER A 42 -12.12 13.92 1.97
C SER A 42 -11.30 13.59 3.22
N TYR A 43 -11.99 13.27 4.32
CA TYR A 43 -11.38 12.88 5.58
C TYR A 43 -10.71 11.50 5.50
N LEU A 44 -11.42 10.50 4.96
CA LEU A 44 -10.91 9.13 4.82
C LEU A 44 -9.71 9.07 3.87
N ALA A 45 -9.77 9.73 2.70
CA ALA A 45 -8.67 9.75 1.74
C ALA A 45 -7.38 10.33 2.36
N ARG A 46 -7.49 11.43 3.12
CA ARG A 46 -6.33 12.07 3.76
C ARG A 46 -5.81 11.30 4.97
N SER A 47 -6.70 10.81 5.82
CA SER A 47 -6.29 10.01 7.00
C SER A 47 -5.66 8.69 6.57
N LEU A 48 -6.17 8.04 5.53
CA LEU A 48 -5.59 6.83 4.95
C LEU A 48 -4.22 7.12 4.30
N SER A 49 -4.10 8.23 3.57
CA SER A 49 -2.80 8.67 3.01
C SER A 49 -1.76 8.93 4.10
N LEU A 50 -2.15 9.57 5.21
CA LEU A 50 -1.29 9.80 6.36
C LEU A 50 -0.85 8.47 7.01
N PHE A 51 -1.78 7.52 7.13
CA PHE A 51 -1.47 6.19 7.64
C PHE A 51 -0.46 5.45 6.76
N TYR A 52 -0.60 5.51 5.44
CA TYR A 52 0.37 4.93 4.51
C TYR A 52 1.73 5.63 4.56
N ALA A 53 1.76 6.96 4.70
CA ALA A 53 3.02 7.69 4.88
C ALA A 53 3.74 7.27 6.18
N TRP A 54 2.99 7.15 7.29
CA TRP A 54 3.52 6.67 8.56
C TRP A 54 4.06 5.23 8.45
N LEU A 55 3.30 4.33 7.84
CA LEU A 55 3.73 2.95 7.61
C LEU A 55 4.97 2.90 6.71
N GLY A 56 5.01 3.74 5.68
CA GLY A 56 6.16 3.95 4.80
C GLY A 56 7.41 4.36 5.56
N ALA A 57 7.29 5.32 6.49
CA ALA A 57 8.37 5.76 7.34
C ALA A 57 8.92 4.61 8.21
N LEU A 58 8.03 3.81 8.81
CA LEU A 58 8.42 2.64 9.61
C LEU A 58 9.15 1.59 8.78
N VAL A 59 8.66 1.27 7.59
CA VAL A 59 9.31 0.32 6.68
C VAL A 59 10.65 0.85 6.18
N PHE A 60 10.72 2.14 5.88
CA PHE A 60 11.96 2.80 5.50
C PHE A 60 12.99 2.73 6.63
N PHE A 61 12.58 3.01 7.87
CA PHE A 61 13.44 2.92 9.03
C PHE A 61 13.93 1.48 9.29
N ALA A 62 13.03 0.50 9.24
CA ALA A 62 13.37 -0.92 9.41
C ALA A 62 14.36 -1.43 8.36
N SER A 63 14.44 -0.77 7.20
CA SER A 63 15.37 -1.13 6.13
C SER A 63 16.85 -0.85 6.43
N PHE A 64 17.16 -0.10 7.50
CA PHE A 64 18.54 0.18 7.90
C PHE A 64 19.16 -0.95 8.74
N ASP A 65 18.35 -1.75 9.44
CA ASP A 65 18.81 -2.85 10.28
C ASP A 65 17.98 -4.12 10.04
N LEU A 66 18.23 -4.75 8.89
CA LEU A 66 17.46 -5.91 8.43
C LEU A 66 17.57 -7.10 9.38
N THR A 67 18.74 -7.35 9.96
CA THR A 67 18.99 -8.52 10.83
C THR A 67 18.16 -8.43 12.10
N ARG A 68 18.09 -7.23 12.70
CA ARG A 68 17.27 -7.00 13.90
C ARG A 68 15.78 -7.03 13.61
N TYR A 69 15.34 -6.46 12.48
CA TYR A 69 13.92 -6.36 12.14
C TYR A 69 13.38 -7.52 11.30
N LEU A 70 14.18 -8.54 11.00
CA LEU A 70 13.78 -9.66 10.14
C LEU A 70 12.50 -10.38 10.60
N PRO A 71 12.29 -10.68 11.90
CA PRO A 71 11.05 -11.29 12.37
C PRO A 71 9.83 -10.38 12.15
N LEU A 72 10.00 -9.07 12.36
CA LEU A 72 8.95 -8.07 12.15
C LEU A 72 8.60 -7.94 10.66
N ILE A 73 9.61 -7.90 9.77
CA ILE A 73 9.40 -7.82 8.32
C ILE A 73 8.71 -9.09 7.82
N ARG A 74 9.03 -10.26 8.37
CA ARG A 74 8.37 -11.53 8.02
C ARG A 74 6.92 -11.57 8.49
N PHE A 75 6.64 -11.08 9.70
CA PHE A 75 5.27 -10.91 10.18
C PHE A 75 4.49 -9.95 9.26
N PHE A 76 5.09 -8.83 8.90
CA PHE A 76 4.52 -7.85 7.97
C PHE A 76 4.25 -8.46 6.59
N ALA A 77 5.14 -9.30 6.06
CA ALA A 77 4.94 -9.98 4.77
C ALA A 77 3.76 -10.96 4.80
N TRP A 78 3.61 -11.75 5.88
CA TRP A 78 2.46 -12.63 6.06
C TRP A 78 1.15 -11.86 6.25
N GLY A 79 1.16 -10.85 7.12
CA GLY A 79 0.01 -9.96 7.31
C GLY A 79 -0.39 -9.28 6.01
N GLY A 80 0.59 -8.84 5.22
CA GLY A 80 0.37 -8.25 3.90
C GLY A 80 -0.29 -9.18 2.90
N LEU A 81 0.02 -10.48 2.90
CA LEU A 81 -0.70 -11.45 2.06
C LEU A 81 -2.17 -11.60 2.49
N VAL A 82 -2.44 -11.58 3.80
CA VAL A 82 -3.83 -11.59 4.30
C VAL A 82 -4.55 -10.31 3.87
N VAL A 83 -3.90 -9.16 4.00
CA VAL A 83 -4.42 -7.87 3.52
C VAL A 83 -4.67 -7.92 2.01
N ALA A 84 -3.79 -8.51 1.21
CA ALA A 84 -3.98 -8.64 -0.23
C ALA A 84 -5.26 -9.41 -0.56
N VAL A 85 -5.53 -10.52 0.15
CA VAL A 85 -6.78 -11.29 -0.01
C VAL A 85 -8.00 -10.46 0.37
N LEU A 86 -7.96 -9.79 1.52
CA LEU A 86 -9.07 -8.97 1.99
C LEU A 86 -9.34 -7.76 1.09
N GLN A 87 -8.29 -7.10 0.61
CA GLN A 87 -8.39 -5.98 -0.34
C GLN A 87 -9.00 -6.46 -1.66
N THR A 88 -8.52 -7.58 -2.20
CA THR A 88 -9.10 -8.18 -3.43
C THR A 88 -10.60 -8.45 -3.25
N TRP A 89 -11.03 -8.89 -2.06
CA TRP A 89 -12.44 -9.11 -1.76
C TRP A 89 -13.24 -7.79 -1.67
N ILE A 90 -12.67 -6.75 -1.06
CA ILE A 90 -13.28 -5.40 -1.03
C ILE A 90 -13.45 -4.86 -2.45
N ASP A 91 -12.41 -4.95 -3.27
CA ASP A 91 -12.44 -4.45 -4.65
C ASP A 91 -13.45 -5.24 -5.50
N ALA A 92 -13.54 -6.56 -5.31
CA ALA A 92 -14.51 -7.40 -6.01
C ALA A 92 -15.98 -7.11 -5.63
N THR A 93 -16.22 -6.56 -4.44
CA THR A 93 -17.56 -6.15 -3.98
C THR A 93 -17.86 -4.67 -4.23
N SER A 94 -16.86 -3.91 -4.65
CA SER A 94 -16.96 -2.48 -4.94
C SER A 94 -17.20 -2.24 -6.43
N PRO A 95 -17.87 -1.15 -6.82
CA PRO A 95 -18.10 -0.80 -8.23
C PRO A 95 -16.83 -0.21 -8.88
N VAL A 96 -15.68 -0.85 -8.70
CA VAL A 96 -14.41 -0.45 -9.34
C VAL A 96 -14.23 -1.15 -10.69
N PRO A 97 -13.53 -0.54 -11.66
CA PRO A 97 -13.22 -1.19 -12.92
C PRO A 97 -12.42 -2.49 -12.74
N ILE A 98 -12.67 -3.51 -13.57
CA ILE A 98 -11.99 -4.81 -13.48
C ILE A 98 -10.46 -4.68 -13.64
N TRP A 99 -10.01 -3.76 -14.49
CA TRP A 99 -8.57 -3.53 -14.67
C TRP A 99 -7.91 -3.02 -13.38
N TRP A 100 -8.63 -2.23 -12.57
CA TRP A 100 -8.15 -1.72 -11.29
C TRP A 100 -8.02 -2.86 -10.29
N LEU A 101 -9.08 -3.67 -10.13
CA LEU A 101 -9.08 -4.88 -9.30
C LEU A 101 -7.88 -5.79 -9.63
N LEU A 102 -7.68 -6.09 -10.92
CA LEU A 102 -6.60 -6.98 -11.35
C LEU A 102 -5.22 -6.37 -11.10
N ALA A 103 -5.04 -5.08 -11.39
CA ALA A 103 -3.78 -4.39 -11.16
C ALA A 103 -3.42 -4.32 -9.67
N GLU A 104 -4.38 -3.94 -8.82
CA GLU A 104 -4.20 -3.82 -7.37
C GLU A 104 -3.93 -5.19 -6.73
N SER A 105 -4.74 -6.18 -7.06
CA SER A 105 -4.56 -7.55 -6.55
C SER A 105 -3.20 -8.12 -6.96
N ALA A 106 -2.87 -8.06 -8.25
CA ALA A 106 -1.60 -8.58 -8.76
C ALA A 106 -0.40 -7.87 -8.09
N PHE A 107 -0.46 -6.55 -7.96
CA PHE A 107 0.57 -5.78 -7.30
C PHE A 107 0.77 -6.23 -5.84
N LEU A 108 -0.30 -6.32 -5.04
CA LEU A 108 -0.22 -6.72 -3.63
C LEU A 108 0.33 -8.14 -3.45
N PHE A 109 -0.17 -9.11 -4.23
CA PHE A 109 0.30 -10.50 -4.13
C PHE A 109 1.76 -10.65 -4.54
N VAL A 110 2.16 -10.05 -5.67
CA VAL A 110 3.57 -10.09 -6.12
C VAL A 110 4.46 -9.39 -5.11
N TYR A 111 4.03 -8.25 -4.58
CA TYR A 111 4.79 -7.48 -3.61
C TYR A 111 5.04 -8.26 -2.32
N PHE A 112 3.97 -8.71 -1.64
CA PHE A 112 4.12 -9.42 -0.36
C PHE A 112 4.68 -10.82 -0.54
N GLY A 113 4.39 -11.50 -1.66
CA GLY A 113 5.00 -12.79 -2.01
C GLY A 113 6.51 -12.67 -2.21
N THR A 114 6.98 -11.65 -2.93
CA THR A 114 8.41 -11.39 -3.13
C THR A 114 9.09 -11.02 -1.81
N LEU A 115 8.44 -10.21 -0.97
CA LEU A 115 8.98 -9.86 0.34
C LEU A 115 9.12 -11.10 1.24
N LEU A 116 8.10 -11.98 1.27
CA LEU A 116 8.15 -13.22 2.03
C LEU A 116 9.25 -14.16 1.50
N TRP A 117 9.40 -14.27 0.17
CA TRP A 117 10.47 -15.05 -0.45
C TRP A 117 11.86 -14.52 -0.06
N LEU A 118 12.07 -13.21 -0.13
CA LEU A 118 13.34 -12.57 0.27
C LEU A 118 13.64 -12.80 1.75
N THR A 119 12.67 -12.62 2.65
CA THR A 119 12.90 -12.85 4.09
C THR A 119 13.25 -14.30 4.43
N ARG A 120 12.71 -15.28 3.70
CA ARG A 120 13.10 -16.69 3.84
C ARG A 120 14.55 -16.90 3.42
N LYS A 121 14.93 -16.41 2.24
CA LYS A 121 16.30 -16.52 1.71
C LYS A 121 17.34 -15.85 2.62
N THR A 122 17.01 -14.69 3.19
CA THR A 122 17.91 -13.97 4.10
C THR A 122 18.10 -14.72 5.42
N ARG A 123 17.07 -15.37 5.97
CA ARG A 123 17.21 -16.19 7.18
C ARG A 123 18.19 -17.33 6.98
N ASP A 124 18.12 -18.01 5.84
CA ASP A 124 18.96 -19.18 5.55
C ASP A 124 20.43 -18.82 5.29
N HIS A 125 20.74 -17.52 5.09
CA HIS A 125 22.12 -17.04 4.95
C HIS A 125 22.77 -16.66 6.28
N PHE A 126 21.97 -16.39 7.32
CA PHE A 126 22.44 -15.97 8.65
C PHE A 126 22.24 -17.05 9.73
N ALA A 127 21.69 -18.21 9.37
CA ALA A 127 21.55 -19.40 10.23
C ALA A 127 22.70 -20.37 9.94
#